data_AF-A0A9E1UCZ9-F1
#
_entry.id   AF-A0A9E1UCZ9-F1
#
_cell.length_a   1.000
_cell.length_b   1.000
_cell.length_c   1.000
_cell.angle_alpha   90.00
_cell.angle_beta   90.00
_cell.angle_gamma   90.00
#
_symmetry.space_group_name_H-M   'P 1'
#
loop_
_entity.id
_entity.type
_entity.pdbx_description
1 polymer ?
#
loop_
_entity_poly.entity_id
_entity_poly.type
_entity_poly.pdbx_seq_one_letter_code
_entity_poly.pdbx_strand_id
1 'polypeptide(L)'
;MGRIKYFVKKHPDLFTYLSADEVHPHDHWLARTFLKLLPKKIFTPNRVTAFRVFATPVVFLIILYGHYKLGVLCFVLVAFTDALDGSMARTRNQITRFGMMFDPLADKLLIGSMVLILVFKYFNFWLGFVILGLEIVFIITALIASYKFKKVKMANGWGKIKMILQVFAVCLTLFALVWQIPYLLTAAAWVFGLAIGFAIVSLFAQGI
;
A
#
# COMPACT_ATOMS: atom_id res chain seq x y z
N MET A 1 24.26 3.36 -17.89
CA MET A 1 23.83 1.94 -17.80
C MET A 1 24.73 1.02 -16.93
N GLY A 2 25.90 1.48 -16.43
CA GLY A 2 26.85 0.64 -15.68
C GLY A 2 26.62 0.46 -14.17
N ARG A 3 26.14 1.49 -13.44
CA ARG A 3 25.98 1.42 -11.97
C ARG A 3 24.90 0.45 -11.51
N ILE A 4 23.78 0.36 -12.23
CA ILE A 4 22.67 -0.55 -11.89
C ILE A 4 23.10 -2.02 -12.09
N LYS A 5 23.74 -2.33 -13.22
CA LYS A 5 24.24 -3.70 -13.48
C LYS A 5 25.30 -4.12 -12.44
N TYR A 6 26.16 -3.19 -12.03
CA TYR A 6 27.14 -3.43 -10.97
C TYR A 6 26.49 -3.71 -9.62
N PHE A 7 25.48 -2.92 -9.22
CA PHE A 7 24.75 -3.13 -7.97
C PHE A 7 24.02 -4.49 -7.94
N VAL A 8 23.33 -4.84 -9.03
CA VAL A 8 22.65 -6.14 -9.16
C VAL A 8 23.64 -7.31 -9.06
N LYS A 9 24.83 -7.17 -9.66
CA LYS A 9 25.88 -8.20 -9.58
C LYS A 9 26.46 -8.35 -8.18
N LYS A 10 26.51 -7.25 -7.40
CA LYS A 10 27.07 -7.23 -6.03
C LYS A 10 26.07 -7.72 -4.96
N HIS A 11 24.77 -7.64 -5.23
CA HIS A 11 23.69 -8.06 -4.31
C HIS A 11 22.69 -9.02 -4.99
N PRO A 12 23.14 -10.21 -5.43
CA PRO A 12 22.26 -11.15 -6.14
C PRO A 12 21.12 -11.67 -5.25
N ASP A 13 21.32 -11.74 -3.94
CA ASP A 13 20.35 -12.19 -2.95
C ASP A 13 19.11 -11.28 -2.85
N LEU A 14 19.22 -10.02 -3.28
CA LEU A 14 18.08 -9.09 -3.33
C LEU A 14 17.11 -9.41 -4.47
N PHE A 15 17.60 -10.04 -5.54
CA PHE A 15 16.87 -10.28 -6.79
C PHE A 15 16.56 -11.76 -7.06
N THR A 16 17.07 -12.67 -6.23
CA THR A 16 16.68 -14.09 -6.27
C THR A 16 15.21 -14.27 -5.87
N TYR A 17 14.48 -15.08 -6.64
CA TYR A 17 13.11 -15.42 -6.35
C TYR A 17 13.01 -16.40 -5.17
N LEU A 18 12.07 -16.12 -4.27
CA LEU A 18 11.70 -16.94 -3.13
C LEU A 18 10.33 -17.59 -3.41
N SER A 19 10.14 -18.81 -2.90
CA SER A 19 8.84 -19.47 -2.88
C SER A 19 7.89 -18.77 -1.90
N ALA A 20 6.61 -18.68 -2.24
CA ALA A 20 5.60 -18.19 -1.31
C ALA A 20 5.34 -19.22 -0.20
N ASP A 21 5.42 -18.80 1.07
CA ASP A 21 5.10 -19.67 2.21
C ASP A 21 3.59 -19.96 2.30
N GLU A 22 2.73 -19.00 1.90
CA GLU A 22 1.27 -19.15 1.83
C GLU A 22 0.66 -18.30 0.70
N VAL A 23 -0.37 -18.83 0.02
CA VAL A 23 -1.15 -18.12 -1.01
C VAL A 23 -2.59 -17.95 -0.52
N HIS A 24 -3.12 -16.73 -0.53
CA HIS A 24 -4.44 -16.44 0.03
C HIS A 24 -5.60 -16.79 -0.93
N PRO A 25 -6.83 -16.95 -0.43
CA PRO A 25 -7.99 -17.26 -1.28
C PRO A 25 -8.27 -16.20 -2.35
N HIS A 26 -8.14 -14.91 -2.01
CA HIS A 26 -8.32 -13.81 -2.97
C HIS A 26 -7.24 -13.79 -4.05
N ASP A 27 -6.04 -14.31 -3.76
CA ASP A 27 -4.97 -14.40 -4.75
C ASP A 27 -5.35 -15.36 -5.88
N HIS A 28 -5.99 -16.49 -5.54
CA HIS A 28 -6.47 -17.45 -6.52
C HIS A 28 -7.57 -16.89 -7.41
N TRP A 29 -8.47 -16.09 -6.83
CA TRP A 29 -9.51 -15.42 -7.58
C TRP A 29 -8.92 -14.39 -8.56
N LEU A 30 -8.05 -13.49 -8.07
CA LEU A 30 -7.32 -12.51 -8.90
C LEU A 30 -6.47 -13.19 -9.97
N ALA A 31 -5.86 -14.33 -9.65
CA ALA A 31 -5.07 -15.12 -10.59
C ALA A 31 -5.89 -15.67 -11.74
N ARG A 32 -7.10 -16.16 -11.44
CA ARG A 32 -8.01 -16.76 -12.43
C ARG A 32 -8.71 -15.72 -13.30
N THR A 33 -8.97 -14.52 -12.77
CA THR A 33 -9.67 -13.44 -13.50
C THR A 33 -8.69 -12.50 -14.21
N PHE A 34 -7.97 -11.66 -13.46
CA PHE A 34 -7.16 -10.56 -14.01
C PHE A 34 -5.75 -10.98 -14.42
N LEU A 35 -5.05 -11.81 -13.62
CA LEU A 35 -3.64 -12.13 -13.91
C LEU A 35 -3.46 -13.05 -15.12
N LYS A 36 -4.52 -13.75 -15.56
CA LYS A 36 -4.53 -14.56 -16.79
C LYS A 36 -4.45 -13.69 -18.05
N LEU A 37 -5.01 -12.48 -18.00
CA LEU A 37 -5.02 -11.51 -19.10
C LEU A 37 -3.71 -10.72 -19.21
N LEU A 38 -2.92 -10.65 -18.14
CA LEU A 38 -1.69 -9.85 -18.10
C LEU A 38 -0.47 -10.62 -18.64
N PRO A 39 0.21 -10.13 -19.70
CA PRO A 39 1.39 -10.79 -20.26
C PRO A 39 2.54 -10.86 -19.24
N LYS A 40 2.98 -12.10 -18.96
CA LYS A 40 3.97 -12.43 -17.92
C LYS A 40 5.34 -11.72 -18.06
N LYS A 41 5.73 -11.35 -19.28
CA LYS A 41 7.02 -10.66 -19.56
C LYS A 41 7.00 -9.15 -19.25
N ILE A 42 5.82 -8.53 -19.26
CA ILE A 42 5.68 -7.08 -19.11
C ILE A 42 5.39 -6.73 -17.64
N PHE A 43 4.48 -7.49 -17.02
CA PHE A 43 4.04 -7.28 -15.64
C PHE A 43 4.80 -8.19 -14.68
N THR A 44 5.85 -7.65 -14.08
CA THR A 44 6.52 -8.24 -12.91
C THR A 44 6.12 -7.44 -11.66
N PRO A 45 6.06 -8.06 -10.47
CA PRO A 45 5.70 -7.36 -9.23
C PRO A 45 6.49 -6.05 -9.05
N ASN A 46 7.82 -6.11 -9.15
CA ASN A 46 8.69 -4.94 -9.01
C ASN A 46 8.39 -3.79 -9.99
N ARG A 47 7.90 -4.08 -11.21
CA ARG A 47 7.53 -3.03 -12.18
C ARG A 47 6.21 -2.37 -11.81
N VAL A 48 5.29 -3.12 -11.24
CA VAL A 48 4.01 -2.59 -10.74
C VAL A 48 4.24 -1.72 -9.51
N THR A 49 5.10 -2.15 -8.57
CA THR A 49 5.54 -1.32 -7.45
C THR A 49 6.21 -0.03 -7.93
N ALA A 50 7.12 -0.13 -8.90
CA ALA A 50 7.78 1.05 -9.47
C ALA A 50 6.76 2.00 -10.12
N PHE A 51 5.81 1.46 -10.89
CA PHE A 51 4.71 2.24 -11.44
C PHE A 51 3.93 2.98 -10.33
N ARG A 52 3.59 2.31 -9.21
CA ARG A 52 2.92 2.95 -8.07
C ARG A 52 3.72 4.11 -7.51
N VAL A 53 5.03 3.93 -7.30
CA VAL A 53 5.91 5.00 -6.79
C VAL A 53 5.89 6.24 -7.68
N PHE A 54 5.85 6.07 -9.01
CA PHE A 54 5.75 7.20 -9.94
C PHE A 54 4.32 7.75 -10.10
N ALA A 55 3.31 6.89 -10.01
CA ALA A 55 1.90 7.27 -10.15
C ALA A 55 1.40 8.04 -8.92
N THR A 56 1.84 7.67 -7.71
CA THR A 56 1.40 8.30 -6.45
C THR A 56 1.57 9.83 -6.42
N PRO A 57 2.75 10.41 -6.77
CA PRO A 57 2.90 11.86 -6.88
C PRO A 57 1.94 12.50 -7.88
N VAL A 58 1.64 11.83 -8.99
CA VAL A 58 0.68 12.33 -9.99
C VAL A 58 -0.73 12.36 -9.39
N VAL A 59 -1.15 11.28 -8.70
CA VAL A 59 -2.45 11.24 -8.00
C VAL A 59 -2.53 12.33 -6.93
N PHE A 60 -1.45 12.51 -6.16
CA PHE A 60 -1.33 13.57 -5.16
C PHE A 60 -1.56 14.95 -5.78
N LEU A 61 -0.88 15.28 -6.89
CA LEU A 61 -1.02 16.57 -7.57
C LEU A 61 -2.43 16.78 -8.11
N ILE A 62 -3.02 15.77 -8.77
CA ILE A 62 -4.40 15.84 -9.28
C ILE A 62 -5.38 16.21 -8.17
N ILE A 63 -5.27 15.57 -7.01
CA ILE A 63 -6.15 15.83 -5.86
C ILE A 63 -5.83 17.17 -5.19
N LEU A 64 -4.55 17.53 -5.08
CA LEU A 64 -4.10 18.81 -4.51
C LEU A 64 -4.67 20.00 -5.27
N TYR A 65 -4.69 19.94 -6.61
CA TYR A 65 -5.29 20.96 -7.47
C TYR A 65 -6.83 20.90 -7.54
N GLY A 66 -7.46 20.02 -6.76
CA GLY A 66 -8.92 19.96 -6.62
C GLY A 66 -9.65 19.16 -7.70
N HIS A 67 -8.93 18.43 -8.56
CA HIS A 67 -9.55 17.57 -9.58
C HIS A 67 -10.04 16.24 -8.98
N TYR A 68 -10.95 16.29 -8.00
CA TYR A 68 -11.37 15.13 -7.22
C TYR A 68 -11.97 14.00 -8.05
N LYS A 69 -12.71 14.30 -9.13
CA LYS A 69 -13.29 13.27 -10.01
C LYS A 69 -12.22 12.38 -10.65
N LEU A 70 -11.19 13.00 -11.21
CA LEU A 70 -10.05 12.29 -11.78
C LEU A 70 -9.21 11.66 -10.67
N GLY A 71 -9.07 12.36 -9.54
CA GLY A 71 -8.37 11.89 -8.33
C GLY A 71 -8.91 10.57 -7.80
N VAL A 72 -10.24 10.41 -7.66
CA VAL A 72 -10.88 9.14 -7.26
C VAL A 72 -10.48 8.02 -8.22
N LEU A 73 -10.65 8.25 -9.52
CA LEU A 73 -10.39 7.23 -10.54
C LEU A 73 -8.92 6.79 -10.49
N CYS A 74 -7.98 7.75 -10.48
CA CYS A 74 -6.56 7.47 -10.41
C CYS A 74 -6.17 6.81 -9.09
N PHE A 75 -6.72 7.26 -7.96
CA PHE A 75 -6.46 6.67 -6.65
C PHE A 75 -6.90 5.21 -6.59
N VAL A 76 -8.13 4.90 -7.02
CA VAL A 76 -8.66 3.54 -7.05
C VAL A 76 -7.81 2.64 -7.96
N LEU A 77 -7.43 3.11 -9.14
CA LEU A 77 -6.57 2.35 -10.04
C LEU A 77 -5.20 2.06 -9.42
N VAL A 78 -4.56 3.07 -8.83
CA VAL A 78 -3.23 2.92 -8.20
C VAL A 78 -3.31 2.04 -6.95
N ALA A 79 -4.32 2.21 -6.10
CA ALA A 79 -4.55 1.34 -4.94
C ALA A 79 -4.86 -0.11 -5.36
N PHE A 80 -5.59 -0.32 -6.45
CA PHE A 80 -5.85 -1.66 -6.97
C PHE A 80 -4.59 -2.35 -7.48
N THR A 81 -3.60 -1.61 -7.98
CA THR A 81 -2.32 -2.20 -8.39
C THR A 81 -1.59 -2.90 -7.23
N ASP A 82 -1.84 -2.52 -5.98
CA ASP A 82 -1.25 -3.12 -4.76
C ASP A 82 -1.81 -4.50 -4.45
N ALA A 83 -3.13 -4.66 -4.61
CA ALA A 83 -3.72 -5.98 -4.50
C ALA A 83 -3.19 -6.92 -5.62
N LEU A 84 -2.95 -6.35 -6.81
CA LEU A 84 -2.51 -7.11 -7.98
C LEU A 84 -1.06 -7.57 -7.91
N ASP A 85 -0.11 -6.71 -7.54
CA ASP A 85 1.31 -7.09 -7.50
C ASP A 85 1.63 -8.06 -6.36
N GLY A 86 1.03 -7.89 -5.18
CA GLY A 86 1.12 -8.83 -4.08
C GLY A 86 0.57 -10.21 -4.44
N SER A 87 -0.59 -10.28 -5.09
CA SER A 87 -1.17 -11.53 -5.59
C SER A 87 -0.31 -12.15 -6.69
N MET A 88 0.22 -11.34 -7.60
CA MET A 88 1.09 -11.80 -8.68
C MET A 88 2.41 -12.37 -8.16
N ALA A 89 3.01 -11.74 -7.16
CA ALA A 89 4.25 -12.21 -6.54
C ALA A 89 4.07 -13.59 -5.89
N ARG A 90 2.97 -13.77 -5.13
CA ARG A 90 2.65 -15.03 -4.45
C ARG A 90 2.28 -16.14 -5.43
N THR A 91 1.41 -15.87 -6.39
CA THR A 91 0.90 -16.90 -7.32
C THR A 91 1.90 -17.33 -8.39
N ARG A 92 2.89 -16.48 -8.69
CA ARG A 92 3.95 -16.79 -9.65
C ARG A 92 5.28 -17.20 -9.01
N ASN A 93 5.36 -17.30 -7.68
CA ASN A 93 6.61 -17.51 -6.93
C ASN A 93 7.71 -16.51 -7.35
N GLN A 94 7.32 -15.25 -7.54
CA GLN A 94 8.20 -14.15 -7.97
C GLN A 94 8.48 -13.17 -6.83
N ILE A 95 8.57 -13.67 -5.59
CA ILE A 95 8.86 -12.86 -4.41
C ILE A 95 10.36 -12.57 -4.39
N THR A 96 10.75 -11.30 -4.25
CA THR A 96 12.16 -10.90 -4.13
C THR A 96 12.36 -10.14 -2.83
N ARG A 97 13.55 -10.22 -2.22
CA ARG A 97 13.86 -9.43 -1.01
C ARG A 97 13.78 -7.93 -1.27
N PHE A 98 14.15 -7.51 -2.47
CA PHE A 98 13.98 -6.13 -2.91
C PHE A 98 12.50 -5.72 -2.91
N GLY A 99 11.62 -6.49 -3.56
CA GLY A 99 10.18 -6.23 -3.57
C GLY A 99 9.59 -6.20 -2.16
N MET A 100 9.90 -7.20 -1.33
CA MET A 100 9.45 -7.26 0.07
C MET A 100 9.81 -6.03 0.91
N MET A 101 10.89 -5.30 0.57
CA MET A 101 11.28 -4.08 1.25
C MET A 101 10.65 -2.83 0.64
N PHE A 102 10.52 -2.79 -0.69
CA PHE A 102 10.00 -1.62 -1.42
C PHE A 102 8.47 -1.56 -1.47
N ASP A 103 7.78 -2.70 -1.49
CA ASP A 103 6.31 -2.75 -1.55
C ASP A 103 5.69 -2.04 -0.33
N PRO A 104 6.08 -2.33 0.94
CA PRO A 104 5.51 -1.65 2.11
C PRO A 104 5.81 -0.14 2.17
N LEU A 105 6.89 0.31 1.51
CA LEU A 105 7.20 1.73 1.39
C LEU A 105 6.30 2.39 0.35
N ALA A 106 6.14 1.77 -0.82
CA ALA A 106 5.28 2.28 -1.89
C ALA A 106 3.80 2.36 -1.46
N ASP A 107 3.33 1.39 -0.68
CA ASP A 107 1.95 1.37 -0.17
C ASP A 107 1.67 2.53 0.77
N LYS A 108 2.61 2.76 1.71
CA LYS A 108 2.49 3.83 2.68
C LYS A 108 2.71 5.21 2.07
N LEU A 109 3.45 5.31 0.96
CA LEU A 109 3.55 6.55 0.20
C LEU A 109 2.19 6.99 -0.32
N LEU A 110 1.39 6.06 -0.89
CA LEU A 110 0.07 6.40 -1.41
C LEU A 110 -0.86 6.87 -0.30
N ILE A 111 -1.03 6.08 0.77
CA ILE A 111 -1.92 6.44 1.88
C ILE A 111 -1.43 7.69 2.61
N GLY A 112 -0.13 7.79 2.91
CA GLY A 112 0.46 8.96 3.56
C GLY A 112 0.24 10.23 2.76
N SER A 113 0.39 10.17 1.43
CA SER A 113 0.10 11.28 0.51
C SER A 113 -1.36 11.74 0.60
N MET A 114 -2.31 10.80 0.65
CA MET A 114 -3.73 11.12 0.78
C MET A 114 -4.07 11.71 2.14
N VAL A 115 -3.46 11.19 3.21
CA VAL A 115 -3.63 11.73 4.57
C VAL A 115 -3.16 13.19 4.63
N LEU A 116 -2.00 13.50 4.04
CA LEU A 116 -1.44 14.86 4.01
C LEU A 116 -2.40 15.88 3.36
N ILE A 117 -3.02 15.54 2.23
CA ILE A 117 -3.83 16.52 1.46
C ILE A 117 -5.32 16.49 1.78
N LEU A 118 -5.84 15.35 2.25
CA LEU A 118 -7.27 15.20 2.56
C LEU A 118 -7.52 15.30 4.06
N VAL A 119 -6.81 14.53 4.88
CA VAL A 119 -7.14 14.44 6.31
C VAL A 119 -6.82 15.75 7.02
N PHE A 120 -5.65 16.34 6.77
CA PHE A 120 -5.31 17.65 7.36
C PHE A 120 -6.17 18.81 6.85
N LYS A 121 -6.80 18.66 5.68
CA LYS A 121 -7.64 19.71 5.09
C LYS A 121 -9.10 19.62 5.51
N TYR A 122 -9.66 18.41 5.64
CA TYR A 122 -11.09 18.19 5.82
C TYR A 122 -11.47 17.57 7.17
N PHE A 123 -10.49 17.19 7.98
CA PHE A 123 -10.72 16.53 9.27
C PHE A 123 -9.90 17.21 10.37
N ASN A 124 -10.10 16.74 11.61
CA ASN A 124 -9.30 17.19 12.74
C ASN A 124 -7.82 16.83 12.54
N PHE A 125 -6.92 17.78 12.76
CA PHE A 125 -5.48 17.59 12.58
C PHE A 125 -4.90 16.47 13.45
N TRP A 126 -5.47 16.20 14.64
CA TRP A 126 -5.09 15.07 15.49
C TRP A 126 -5.28 13.72 14.78
N LEU A 127 -6.34 13.58 13.99
CA LEU A 127 -6.59 12.37 13.20
C LEU A 127 -5.46 12.14 12.20
N GLY A 128 -5.03 13.20 11.50
CA GLY A 128 -3.91 13.16 10.57
C GLY A 128 -2.60 12.75 11.24
N PHE A 129 -2.27 13.34 12.39
CA PHE A 129 -1.07 12.98 13.16
C PHE A 129 -1.07 11.53 13.62
N VAL A 130 -2.19 11.02 14.14
CA VAL A 130 -2.28 9.63 14.61
C VAL A 130 -2.11 8.66 13.45
N ILE A 131 -2.77 8.89 12.31
CA ILE A 131 -2.65 8.02 11.15
C ILE A 131 -1.21 8.01 10.63
N LEU A 132 -0.61 9.19 10.39
CA LEU A 132 0.77 9.27 9.89
C LEU A 132 1.77 8.69 10.89
N GLY A 133 1.61 8.98 12.18
CA GLY A 133 2.46 8.44 13.24
C GLY A 133 2.45 6.93 13.25
N LEU A 134 1.27 6.31 13.16
CA LEU A 134 1.14 4.86 13.05
C LEU A 134 1.82 4.32 11.79
N GLU A 135 1.66 4.94 10.62
CA GLU A 135 2.36 4.47 9.41
C GLU A 135 3.87 4.47 9.57
N ILE A 136 4.42 5.53 10.18
CA ILE A 136 5.85 5.64 10.49
C ILE A 136 6.29 4.54 11.45
N VAL A 137 5.53 4.29 12.53
CA VAL A 137 5.80 3.20 13.48
C VAL A 137 5.88 1.86 12.74
N PHE A 138 4.89 1.55 11.89
CA PHE A 138 4.92 0.31 11.10
C PHE A 138 6.12 0.22 10.14
N ILE A 139 6.60 1.34 9.57
CA ILE A 139 7.81 1.34 8.73
C ILE A 139 9.03 0.99 9.59
N ILE A 140 9.17 1.67 10.73
CA ILE A 140 10.30 1.48 11.64
C ILE A 140 10.33 0.04 12.16
N THR A 141 9.19 -0.49 12.63
CA THR A 141 9.10 -1.87 13.12
C THR A 141 9.48 -2.87 12.03
N ALA A 142 9.03 -2.68 10.79
CA ALA A 142 9.39 -3.54 9.67
C ALA A 142 10.90 -3.48 9.35
N LEU A 143 11.50 -2.29 9.35
CA LEU A 143 12.93 -2.09 9.14
C LEU A 143 13.78 -2.77 10.23
N ILE A 144 13.42 -2.57 11.51
CA ILE A 144 14.10 -3.20 12.65
C ILE A 144 13.99 -4.72 12.57
N ALA A 145 12.80 -5.24 12.24
CA ALA A 145 12.58 -6.67 12.12
C ALA A 145 13.44 -7.29 11.00
N SER A 146 13.51 -6.61 9.85
CA SER A 146 14.36 -7.03 8.72
C SER A 146 15.85 -7.05 9.11
N TYR A 147 16.31 -6.05 9.86
CA TYR A 147 17.73 -5.95 10.26
C TYR A 147 18.11 -6.98 11.34
N LYS A 148 17.29 -7.12 12.39
CA LYS A 148 17.60 -7.98 13.55
C LYS A 148 17.33 -9.45 13.29
N PHE A 149 16.22 -9.79 12.65
CA PHE A 149 15.75 -11.18 12.57
C PHE A 149 16.00 -11.83 11.20
N LYS A 150 16.53 -11.08 10.22
CA LYS A 150 16.70 -11.50 8.80
C LYS A 150 15.45 -12.14 8.19
N LYS A 151 14.29 -11.95 8.82
CA LYS A 151 12.97 -12.41 8.41
C LYS A 151 12.14 -11.18 8.17
N VAL A 152 11.65 -11.03 6.95
CA VAL A 152 10.59 -10.07 6.67
C VAL A 152 9.31 -10.67 7.23
N LYS A 153 8.85 -10.18 8.38
CA LYS A 153 7.61 -10.67 9.00
C LYS A 153 6.45 -10.19 8.12
N MET A 154 5.77 -11.13 7.46
CA MET A 154 4.57 -10.82 6.67
C MET A 154 3.50 -10.20 7.57
N ALA A 155 2.74 -9.24 7.03
CA ALA A 155 1.72 -8.52 7.77
C ALA A 155 0.65 -9.48 8.34
N ASN A 156 0.39 -9.35 9.65
CA ASN A 156 -0.72 -10.05 10.31
C ASN A 156 -2.07 -9.57 9.73
N GLY A 157 -3.12 -10.41 9.80
CA GLY A 157 -4.45 -10.11 9.29
C GLY A 157 -5.00 -8.75 9.74
N TRP A 158 -4.72 -8.36 10.99
CA TRP A 158 -5.07 -7.05 11.55
C TRP A 158 -4.48 -5.87 10.76
N GLY A 159 -3.21 -5.96 10.35
CA GLY A 159 -2.55 -4.94 9.55
C GLY A 159 -3.16 -4.81 8.15
N LYS A 160 -3.61 -5.93 7.56
CA LYS A 160 -4.34 -5.91 6.27
C LYS A 160 -5.70 -5.25 6.40
N ILE A 161 -6.46 -5.56 7.47
CA ILE A 161 -7.77 -4.93 7.72
C ILE A 161 -7.61 -3.43 7.89
N LYS A 162 -6.61 -2.98 8.68
CA LYS A 162 -6.24 -1.55 8.78
C LYS A 162 -6.11 -0.91 7.39
N MET A 163 -5.35 -1.55 6.48
CA MET A 163 -5.04 -0.96 5.18
C MET A 163 -6.29 -0.87 4.30
N ILE A 164 -7.13 -1.91 4.31
CA ILE A 164 -8.42 -1.93 3.60
C ILE A 164 -9.30 -0.78 4.11
N LEU A 165 -9.38 -0.60 5.42
CA LEU A 165 -10.18 0.48 6.02
C LEU A 165 -9.63 1.87 5.64
N GLN A 166 -8.31 2.08 5.62
CA GLN A 166 -7.72 3.36 5.20
C GLN A 166 -7.97 3.65 3.72
N VAL A 167 -7.79 2.68 2.83
CA VAL A 167 -8.12 2.83 1.39
C VAL A 167 -9.59 3.19 1.24
N PHE A 168 -10.47 2.51 1.96
CA PHE A 168 -11.91 2.75 1.92
C PHE A 168 -12.28 4.15 2.46
N ALA A 169 -11.67 4.58 3.57
CA ALA A 169 -11.89 5.91 4.12
C ALA A 169 -11.43 7.03 3.18
N VAL A 170 -10.30 6.85 2.48
CA VAL A 170 -9.85 7.79 1.43
C VAL A 170 -10.83 7.82 0.27
N CYS A 171 -11.33 6.66 -0.18
CA CYS A 171 -12.37 6.61 -1.22
C CYS A 171 -13.61 7.39 -0.76
N LEU A 172 -14.17 7.09 0.42
CA LEU A 172 -15.32 7.80 0.97
C LEU A 172 -15.08 9.31 1.04
N THR A 173 -13.89 9.74 1.48
CA THR A 173 -13.51 11.15 1.52
C THR A 173 -13.56 11.78 0.13
N LEU A 174 -12.94 11.16 -0.87
CA LEU A 174 -12.93 11.70 -2.22
C LEU A 174 -14.33 11.69 -2.86
N PHE A 175 -15.14 10.65 -2.62
CA PHE A 175 -16.55 10.61 -3.02
C PHE A 175 -17.36 11.73 -2.36
N ALA A 176 -17.15 11.99 -1.07
CA ALA A 176 -17.78 13.10 -0.37
C ALA A 176 -17.48 14.45 -1.05
N LEU A 177 -16.23 14.66 -1.48
CA LEU A 177 -15.80 15.89 -2.15
C LEU A 177 -16.32 16.01 -3.59
N VAL A 178 -16.43 14.91 -4.33
CA VAL A 178 -16.95 14.92 -5.71
C VAL A 178 -18.44 15.22 -5.75
N TRP A 179 -19.22 14.58 -4.88
CA TRP A 179 -20.68 14.70 -4.85
C TRP A 179 -21.19 15.72 -3.83
N GLN A 180 -20.29 16.37 -3.09
CA GLN A 180 -20.63 17.35 -2.06
C GLN A 180 -21.62 16.79 -1.01
N ILE A 181 -21.34 15.58 -0.52
CA ILE A 181 -22.18 14.87 0.47
C ILE A 181 -21.45 14.87 1.83
N PRO A 182 -21.78 15.79 2.76
CA PRO A 182 -21.03 15.95 4.01
C PRO A 182 -21.06 14.72 4.91
N TYR A 183 -22.17 13.97 4.90
CA TYR A 183 -22.32 12.75 5.70
C TYR A 183 -21.26 11.68 5.38
N LEU A 184 -20.74 11.66 4.14
CA LEU A 184 -19.66 10.75 3.76
C LEU A 184 -18.31 11.13 4.40
N LEU A 185 -18.06 12.41 4.71
CA LEU A 185 -16.88 12.82 5.49
C LEU A 185 -17.00 12.30 6.92
N THR A 186 -18.17 12.41 7.54
CA THR A 186 -18.39 11.85 8.88
C THR A 186 -18.20 10.33 8.89
N ALA A 187 -18.75 9.62 7.89
CA ALA A 187 -18.53 8.20 7.73
C ALA A 187 -17.03 7.86 7.55
N ALA A 188 -16.31 8.61 6.70
CA ALA A 188 -14.88 8.43 6.51
C ALA A 188 -14.08 8.62 7.81
N ALA A 189 -14.45 9.60 8.66
CA ALA A 189 -13.81 9.81 9.95
C ALA A 189 -13.96 8.59 10.88
N TRP A 190 -15.16 8.00 10.93
CA TRP A 190 -15.41 6.77 11.70
C TRP A 190 -14.60 5.60 11.16
N VAL A 191 -14.53 5.44 9.84
CA VAL A 191 -13.73 4.38 9.21
C VAL A 191 -12.23 4.57 9.49
N PHE A 192 -11.72 5.80 9.45
CA PHE A 192 -10.34 6.10 9.88
C PHE A 192 -10.12 5.76 11.36
N GLY A 193 -11.07 6.08 12.24
CA GLY A 193 -11.04 5.70 13.65
C GLY A 193 -10.98 4.19 13.86
N LEU A 194 -11.79 3.42 13.13
CA LEU A 194 -11.73 1.96 13.13
C LEU A 194 -10.36 1.47 12.63
N ALA A 195 -9.84 2.05 11.54
CA ALA A 195 -8.53 1.68 11.01
C ALA A 195 -7.41 1.88 12.04
N ILE A 196 -7.46 2.97 12.83
CA ILE A 196 -6.54 3.22 13.95
C ILE A 196 -6.68 2.13 15.02
N GLY A 197 -7.91 1.74 15.39
CA GLY A 197 -8.12 0.64 16.33
C GLY A 197 -7.49 -0.68 15.87
N PHE A 198 -7.72 -1.06 14.62
CA PHE A 198 -7.09 -2.24 14.01
C PHE A 198 -5.57 -2.12 13.92
N ALA A 199 -5.06 -0.92 13.66
CA ALA A 199 -3.63 -0.64 13.64
C ALA A 199 -2.99 -0.89 15.01
N ILE A 200 -3.60 -0.39 16.08
CA ILE A 200 -3.13 -0.58 17.46
C ILE A 200 -3.13 -2.07 17.83
N VAL A 201 -4.23 -2.78 17.57
CA VAL A 201 -4.32 -4.23 17.79
C VAL A 201 -3.23 -4.97 17.02
N SER A 202 -2.97 -4.57 15.77
CA SER A 202 -1.91 -5.18 14.97
C SER A 202 -0.51 -4.94 15.54
N LEU A 203 -0.24 -3.80 16.19
CA LEU A 203 1.07 -3.52 16.80
C LEU A 203 1.30 -4.45 17.99
N PHE A 204 0.32 -4.55 18.90
CA PHE A 204 0.39 -5.46 20.05
C PHE A 204 0.49 -6.92 19.62
N ALA A 205 -0.30 -7.35 18.63
CA ALA A 205 -0.26 -8.72 18.12
C ALA A 205 1.10 -9.08 17.46
N GLN A 206 1.89 -8.09 17.03
CA GLN A 206 3.21 -8.33 16.43
C GLN A 206 4.34 -8.38 17.47
N GLY A 207 4.05 -8.09 18.75
CA GLY A 207 5.00 -8.15 19.85
C GLY A 207 5.78 -6.86 20.09
N ILE A 208 5.16 -5.70 19.82
CA ILE A 208 5.51 -4.44 20.50
C ILE A 208 4.73 -4.40 21.81
#